data_AF-A0A3D2WY86-F1
#
_entry.id   AF-A0A3D2WY86-F1
#
_cell.length_a   1.000
_cell.length_b   1.000
_cell.length_c   1.000
_cell.angle_alpha   90.00
_cell.angle_beta   90.00
_cell.angle_gamma   90.00
#
_symmetry.space_group_name_H-M   'P 1'
#
loop_
_entity.id
_entity.type
_entity.pdbx_description
1 polymer ?
#
loop_
_entity_poly.entity_id
_entity_poly.type
_entity_poly.pdbx_seq_one_letter_code
_entity_poly.pdbx_strand_id
1 'polypeptide(L)'
;MEEKVKILIAEDSPTQALKLQEFLEKNDFDVIVAKNGKKAVDLIQKEKPLILISDVIMPEMSGYELCAWVRNTEEFKDMPIILLTSLSDPENIIKGLEAGADNFVTKPYSEKFLLARIHYIISNLKFRGISETEMGIEIYFSGKKHHITSSRMQILDLLFSAFENAVEKNKELQQTNKELQEALDTVKTLKGLVPICANCKKIRNDDGYWEQVESYVMNHTDAEFSHGICPDCMKKLYPEYYDKIYGEGKDKAKKE
;
A
#
# COMPACT_ATOMS: atom_id res chain seq x y z
N MET A 1 34.24 23.73 3.59
CA MET A 1 32.92 23.21 3.23
C MET A 1 33.13 21.80 2.72
N GLU A 2 32.54 20.80 3.34
CA GLU A 2 32.58 19.44 2.78
C GLU A 2 31.84 19.44 1.44
N GLU A 3 32.41 18.75 0.45
CA GLU A 3 31.86 18.66 -0.90
C GLU A 3 30.57 17.81 -0.84
N LYS A 4 29.46 18.36 -1.34
CA LYS A 4 28.17 17.66 -1.34
C LYS A 4 28.25 16.43 -2.24
N VAL A 5 27.69 15.32 -1.78
CA VAL A 5 27.60 14.10 -2.60
C VAL A 5 26.65 14.35 -3.77
N LYS A 6 27.17 14.20 -4.99
CA LYS A 6 26.41 14.38 -6.22
C LYS A 6 25.61 13.10 -6.56
N ILE A 7 24.30 13.24 -6.74
CA ILE A 7 23.36 12.16 -7.08
C ILE A 7 22.70 12.50 -8.41
N LEU A 8 22.65 11.52 -9.32
CA LEU A 8 21.87 11.61 -10.54
C LEU A 8 20.55 10.87 -10.39
N ILE A 9 19.46 11.57 -10.67
CA ILE A 9 18.12 10.99 -10.82
C ILE A 9 17.83 10.79 -12.31
N ALA A 10 17.41 9.60 -12.71
CA ALA A 10 16.81 9.34 -14.02
C ALA A 10 15.32 9.00 -13.85
N GLU A 11 14.45 9.92 -14.21
CA GLU A 11 13.00 9.84 -14.00
C GLU A 11 12.29 10.64 -15.09
N ASP A 12 11.35 10.00 -15.81
CA ASP A 12 10.69 10.59 -16.97
C ASP A 12 9.49 11.47 -16.59
N SER A 13 8.89 11.24 -15.41
CA SER A 13 7.84 12.09 -14.86
C SER A 13 8.44 13.34 -14.20
N PRO A 14 8.20 14.54 -14.74
CA PRO A 14 8.75 15.78 -14.18
C PRO A 14 8.33 16.03 -12.73
N THR A 15 7.10 15.64 -12.38
CA THR A 15 6.55 15.80 -11.03
C THR A 15 7.25 14.87 -10.04
N GLN A 16 7.49 13.61 -10.40
CA GLN A 16 8.22 12.66 -9.54
C GLN A 16 9.67 13.11 -9.39
N ALA A 17 10.30 13.53 -10.50
CA ALA A 17 11.68 13.99 -10.52
C ALA A 17 11.88 15.22 -9.62
N LEU A 18 11.02 16.23 -9.75
CA LEU A 18 11.08 17.45 -8.92
C LEU A 18 10.88 17.14 -7.44
N LYS A 19 9.90 16.28 -7.11
CA LYS A 19 9.65 15.89 -5.72
C LYS A 19 10.87 15.19 -5.11
N LEU A 20 11.45 14.23 -5.83
CA LEU A 20 12.64 13.51 -5.37
C LEU A 20 13.86 14.42 -5.29
N GLN A 21 14.03 15.32 -6.26
CA GLN A 21 15.10 16.32 -6.26
C GLN A 21 15.02 17.21 -5.02
N GLU A 22 13.88 17.86 -4.76
CA GLU A 22 13.70 18.70 -3.58
C GLU A 22 13.95 17.94 -2.28
N PHE A 23 13.48 16.69 -2.21
CA PHE A 23 13.70 15.84 -1.05
C PHE A 23 15.19 15.60 -0.79
N LEU A 24 15.96 15.24 -1.82
CA LEU A 24 17.39 14.96 -1.68
C LEU A 24 18.20 16.24 -1.43
N GLU A 25 17.87 17.35 -2.10
CA GLU A 25 18.54 18.65 -1.88
C GLU A 25 18.33 19.16 -0.44
N LYS A 26 17.12 18.95 0.14
CA LYS A 26 16.82 19.24 1.56
C LYS A 26 17.63 18.39 2.54
N ASN A 27 18.18 17.26 2.09
CA ASN A 27 19.05 16.36 2.87
C ASN A 27 20.53 16.48 2.46
N ASP A 28 20.94 17.66 1.98
CA ASP A 28 22.33 18.02 1.71
C ASP A 28 23.05 17.29 0.57
N PHE A 29 22.29 16.73 -0.38
CA PHE A 29 22.83 16.22 -1.64
C PHE A 29 22.90 17.30 -2.73
N ASP A 30 23.86 17.15 -3.64
CA ASP A 30 23.86 17.86 -4.94
C ASP A 30 23.14 16.97 -5.94
N VAL A 31 22.10 17.47 -6.62
CA VAL A 31 21.20 16.63 -7.40
C VAL A 31 21.13 17.10 -8.84
N ILE A 32 21.37 16.17 -9.77
CA ILE A 32 21.16 16.37 -11.20
C ILE A 32 20.06 15.44 -11.69
N VAL A 33 19.29 15.88 -12.69
CA VAL A 33 18.10 15.17 -13.18
C VAL A 33 18.21 14.89 -14.67
N ALA A 34 17.95 13.64 -15.06
CA ALA A 34 17.77 13.18 -16.43
C ALA A 34 16.33 12.73 -16.66
N LYS A 35 15.77 13.08 -17.82
CA LYS A 35 14.40 12.71 -18.21
C LYS A 35 14.26 11.30 -18.81
N ASN A 36 15.37 10.60 -19.03
CA ASN A 36 15.44 9.21 -19.53
C ASN A 36 16.86 8.65 -19.42
N GLY A 37 17.02 7.35 -19.68
CA GLY A 37 18.32 6.69 -19.58
C GLY A 37 19.38 7.25 -20.54
N LYS A 38 19.01 7.67 -21.74
CA LYS A 38 19.98 8.23 -22.71
C LYS A 38 20.56 9.57 -22.24
N LYS A 39 19.71 10.43 -21.69
CA LYS A 39 20.14 11.69 -21.07
C LYS A 39 20.93 11.44 -19.78
N ALA A 40 20.61 10.37 -19.05
CA ALA A 40 21.37 9.97 -17.88
C ALA A 40 22.80 9.57 -18.27
N VAL A 41 22.99 8.81 -19.36
CA VAL A 41 24.32 8.48 -19.91
C VAL A 41 25.14 9.75 -20.19
N ASP A 42 24.57 10.72 -20.91
CA ASP A 42 25.24 12.00 -21.22
C ASP A 42 25.70 12.72 -19.93
N LEU A 43 24.85 12.72 -18.89
CA LEU A 43 25.12 13.38 -17.61
C LEU A 43 26.12 12.60 -16.74
N ILE A 44 26.09 11.27 -16.74
CA ILE A 44 27.07 10.44 -16.01
C ILE A 44 28.48 10.75 -16.50
N GLN A 45 28.66 10.78 -17.83
CA GLN A 45 29.96 11.04 -18.44
C GLN A 45 30.49 12.44 -18.14
N LYS A 46 29.59 13.43 -18.10
CA LYS A 46 29.95 14.84 -17.91
C LYS A 46 30.13 15.23 -16.44
N GLU A 47 29.20 14.85 -15.59
CA GLU A 47 29.06 15.36 -14.22
C GLU A 47 29.63 14.41 -13.16
N LYS A 48 29.89 13.14 -13.54
CA LYS A 48 30.46 12.07 -12.70
C LYS A 48 29.80 11.97 -11.32
N PRO A 49 28.49 11.70 -11.26
CA PRO A 49 27.77 11.55 -10.00
C PRO A 49 28.31 10.35 -9.21
N LEU A 50 28.20 10.41 -7.88
CA LEU A 50 28.61 9.31 -7.01
C LEU A 50 27.57 8.18 -6.99
N ILE A 51 26.28 8.51 -7.12
CA ILE A 51 25.16 7.57 -7.06
C ILE A 51 24.19 7.84 -8.20
N LEU A 52 23.69 6.77 -8.81
CA LEU A 52 22.57 6.80 -9.76
C LEU A 52 21.30 6.29 -9.07
N ILE A 53 20.22 7.05 -9.15
CA ILE A 53 18.87 6.63 -8.79
C ILE A 53 18.03 6.68 -10.07
N SER A 54 17.46 5.56 -10.51
CA SER A 54 16.73 5.50 -11.79
C SER A 54 15.38 4.84 -11.63
N ASP A 55 14.33 5.41 -12.25
CA ASP A 55 13.14 4.62 -12.56
C ASP A 55 13.52 3.48 -13.52
N VAL A 56 12.80 2.37 -13.43
CA VAL A 56 12.92 1.25 -14.35
C VAL A 56 12.25 1.57 -15.68
N ILE A 57 11.06 2.16 -15.65
CA ILE A 57 10.25 2.38 -16.86
C ILE A 57 10.48 3.80 -17.32
N MET A 58 11.21 3.96 -18.43
CA MET A 58 11.48 5.26 -19.06
C MET A 58 11.48 5.12 -20.58
N PRO A 59 11.16 6.18 -21.34
CA PRO A 59 11.27 6.18 -22.79
C PRO A 59 12.73 6.17 -23.25
N GLU A 60 12.96 5.78 -24.51
CA GLU A 60 14.28 5.68 -25.18
C GLU A 60 15.24 4.64 -24.61
N MET A 61 15.46 4.64 -23.29
CA MET A 61 16.33 3.72 -22.57
C MET A 61 15.78 3.53 -21.16
N SER A 62 15.46 2.28 -20.84
CA SER A 62 14.95 1.87 -19.52
C SER A 62 16.03 1.92 -18.44
N GLY A 63 15.62 1.87 -17.17
CA GLY A 63 16.54 1.80 -16.04
C GLY A 63 17.41 0.53 -16.03
N TYR A 64 16.89 -0.60 -16.55
CA TYR A 64 17.69 -1.82 -16.70
C TYR A 64 18.78 -1.68 -17.76
N GLU A 65 18.46 -1.08 -18.91
CA GLU A 65 19.43 -0.82 -19.96
C GLU A 65 20.49 0.19 -19.51
N LEU A 66 20.08 1.24 -18.80
CA LEU A 66 21.00 2.20 -18.20
C LEU A 66 21.93 1.52 -17.19
N CYS A 67 21.39 0.65 -16.33
CA CYS A 67 22.16 -0.12 -15.36
C CYS A 67 23.20 -1.01 -16.05
N ALA A 68 22.78 -1.78 -17.07
CA ALA A 68 23.68 -2.60 -17.85
C ALA A 68 24.78 -1.77 -18.54
N TRP A 69 24.45 -0.58 -19.05
CA TRP A 69 25.43 0.33 -19.64
C TRP A 69 26.47 0.81 -18.62
N VAL A 70 26.04 1.20 -17.42
CA VAL A 70 26.94 1.61 -16.33
C VAL A 70 27.89 0.47 -15.98
N ARG A 71 27.38 -0.75 -15.82
CA ARG A 71 28.19 -1.93 -15.48
C ARG A 71 29.19 -2.35 -16.55
N ASN A 72 28.85 -2.14 -17.82
CA ASN A 72 29.75 -2.43 -18.94
C ASN A 72 30.75 -1.29 -19.24
N THR A 73 30.69 -0.19 -18.49
CA THR A 73 31.60 0.94 -18.66
C THR A 73 32.63 0.95 -17.52
N GLU A 74 33.88 0.61 -17.82
CA GLU A 74 34.96 0.42 -16.84
C GLU A 74 35.11 1.60 -15.86
N GLU A 75 34.89 2.83 -16.32
CA GLU A 75 34.97 4.04 -15.49
C GLU A 75 33.83 4.15 -14.45
N PHE A 76 32.66 3.57 -14.73
CA PHE A 76 31.45 3.72 -13.91
C PHE A 76 30.94 2.40 -13.33
N LYS A 77 31.59 1.27 -13.61
CA LYS A 77 31.12 -0.06 -13.23
C LYS A 77 30.87 -0.22 -11.73
N ASP A 78 31.59 0.53 -10.90
CA ASP A 78 31.47 0.49 -9.44
C ASP A 78 30.49 1.53 -8.86
N MET A 79 29.94 2.42 -9.71
CA MET A 79 28.98 3.44 -9.29
C MET A 79 27.72 2.78 -8.72
N PRO A 80 27.32 3.08 -7.47
CA PRO A 80 26.09 2.54 -6.90
C PRO A 80 24.84 2.94 -7.68
N ILE A 81 23.97 1.96 -7.91
CA ILE A 81 22.71 2.13 -8.63
C ILE A 81 21.54 1.70 -7.74
N ILE A 82 20.60 2.61 -7.53
CA ILE A 82 19.31 2.35 -6.89
C ILE A 82 18.22 2.40 -7.98
N LEU A 83 17.57 1.26 -8.23
CA LEU A 83 16.42 1.20 -9.11
C LEU A 83 15.13 1.43 -8.32
N LEU A 84 14.38 2.47 -8.71
CA LEU A 84 13.03 2.74 -8.24
C LEU A 84 12.06 2.07 -9.22
N THR A 85 11.10 1.29 -8.71
CA THR A 85 10.22 0.53 -9.59
C THR A 85 8.80 0.44 -9.07
N SER A 86 7.82 0.66 -9.95
CA SER A 86 6.42 0.31 -9.67
C SER A 86 6.13 -1.18 -9.90
N LEU A 87 7.09 -1.92 -10.46
CA LEU A 87 6.99 -3.36 -10.68
C LEU A 87 7.33 -4.09 -9.37
N SER A 88 6.32 -4.66 -8.74
CA SER A 88 6.44 -5.44 -7.50
C SER A 88 6.64 -6.93 -7.75
N ASP A 89 6.55 -7.38 -8.99
CA ASP A 89 6.70 -8.80 -9.31
C ASP A 89 8.16 -9.27 -9.15
N PRO A 90 8.40 -10.39 -8.46
CA PRO A 90 9.75 -10.93 -8.23
C PRO A 90 10.59 -11.14 -9.50
N GLU A 91 9.99 -11.42 -10.67
CA GLU A 91 10.75 -11.57 -11.92
C GLU A 91 11.42 -10.26 -12.34
N ASN A 92 10.81 -9.12 -12.04
CA ASN A 92 11.39 -7.81 -12.35
C ASN A 92 12.56 -7.48 -11.43
N ILE A 93 12.47 -7.87 -10.15
CA ILE A 93 13.60 -7.77 -9.22
C ILE A 93 14.76 -8.62 -9.71
N ILE A 94 14.49 -9.87 -10.14
CA ILE A 94 15.53 -10.76 -10.68
C ILE A 94 16.20 -10.16 -11.92
N LYS A 95 15.43 -9.64 -12.88
CA LYS A 95 15.99 -8.95 -14.07
C LYS A 95 16.89 -7.79 -13.69
N GLY A 96 16.50 -7.03 -12.67
CA GLY A 96 17.30 -5.92 -12.21
C GLY A 96 18.62 -6.37 -11.55
N LEU A 97 18.60 -7.48 -10.80
CA LEU A 97 19.82 -8.08 -10.24
C LEU A 97 20.73 -8.61 -11.36
N GLU A 98 20.16 -9.27 -12.37
CA GLU A 98 20.88 -9.72 -13.57
C GLU A 98 21.50 -8.54 -14.35
N ALA A 99 20.86 -7.37 -14.34
CA ALA A 99 21.39 -6.14 -14.93
C ALA A 99 22.50 -5.47 -14.06
N GLY A 100 22.73 -5.97 -12.84
CA GLY A 100 23.80 -5.54 -11.95
C GLY A 100 23.46 -4.37 -11.03
N ALA A 101 22.19 -4.04 -10.80
CA ALA A 101 21.87 -2.95 -9.86
C ALA A 101 22.24 -3.35 -8.42
N ASP A 102 22.76 -2.39 -7.63
CA ASP A 102 23.10 -2.66 -6.23
C ASP A 102 21.85 -2.76 -5.34
N ASN A 103 20.81 -1.97 -5.66
CA ASN A 103 19.66 -1.79 -4.78
C ASN A 103 18.35 -1.60 -5.54
N PHE A 104 17.27 -2.09 -4.95
CA PHE A 104 15.89 -1.98 -5.46
C PHE A 104 14.97 -1.38 -4.41
N VAL A 105 14.18 -0.40 -4.83
CA VAL A 105 13.15 0.23 -3.99
C VAL A 105 11.83 0.25 -4.75
N THR A 106 10.83 -0.44 -4.22
CA THR A 106 9.49 -0.48 -4.81
C THR A 106 8.72 0.80 -4.49
N LYS A 107 8.10 1.42 -5.50
CA LYS A 107 7.15 2.52 -5.35
C LYS A 107 5.77 1.94 -4.91
N PRO A 108 5.04 2.61 -4.00
CA PRO A 108 5.44 3.79 -3.24
C PRO A 108 6.44 3.43 -2.11
N TYR A 109 7.46 4.26 -1.92
CA TYR A 109 8.46 4.13 -0.86
C TYR A 109 8.35 5.27 0.14
N SER A 110 8.78 5.01 1.39
CA SER A 110 8.95 6.09 2.36
C SER A 110 10.23 6.87 2.06
N GLU A 111 10.15 8.20 2.11
CA GLU A 111 11.30 9.09 1.92
C GLU A 111 12.43 8.78 2.91
N LYS A 112 12.08 8.47 4.17
CA LYS A 112 13.03 8.05 5.20
C LYS A 112 13.78 6.77 4.84
N PHE A 113 13.08 5.78 4.26
CA PHE A 113 13.71 4.53 3.82
C PHE A 113 14.73 4.78 2.71
N LEU A 114 14.36 5.57 1.70
CA LEU A 114 15.27 5.92 0.60
C LEU A 114 16.52 6.66 1.12
N LEU A 115 16.34 7.61 2.04
CA LEU A 115 17.45 8.35 2.64
C LEU A 115 18.39 7.44 3.44
N ALA A 116 17.83 6.56 4.28
CA ALA A 116 18.61 5.59 5.04
C ALA A 116 19.45 4.69 4.11
N ARG A 117 18.85 4.28 2.97
CA ARG A 117 19.55 3.49 1.95
C ARG A 117 20.73 4.25 1.34
N ILE A 118 20.53 5.51 0.96
CA ILE A 118 21.59 6.35 0.39
C ILE A 118 22.74 6.50 1.39
N HIS A 119 22.45 6.80 2.66
CA HIS A 119 23.47 6.93 3.70
C HIS A 119 24.26 5.63 3.94
N TYR A 120 23.57 4.49 3.92
CA TYR A 120 24.20 3.19 4.04
C TYR A 120 25.19 2.93 2.89
N ILE A 121 24.77 3.18 1.64
CA ILE A 121 25.63 3.05 0.46
C ILE A 121 26.87 3.94 0.58
N ILE A 122 26.69 5.22 0.92
CA ILE A 122 27.79 6.18 1.07
C ILE A 122 28.79 5.74 2.16
N SER A 123 28.28 5.23 3.28
CA SER A 123 29.11 4.75 4.39
C SER A 123 29.97 3.54 3.97
N ASN A 124 29.41 2.67 3.13
CA ASN A 124 30.06 1.44 2.67
C ASN A 124 30.92 1.58 1.42
N LEU A 125 30.75 2.66 0.64
CA LEU A 125 31.63 2.97 -0.49
C LEU A 125 33.11 3.05 -0.08
N LYS A 126 33.39 3.49 1.15
CA LYS A 126 34.76 3.55 1.71
C LYS A 126 35.41 2.18 1.93
N PHE A 127 34.64 1.09 1.90
CA PHE A 127 35.09 -0.27 2.21
C PHE A 127 35.18 -1.20 0.98
N ARG A 128 34.68 -0.79 -0.20
CA ARG A 128 34.62 -1.62 -1.42
C ARG A 128 35.99 -1.98 -2.04
N GLY A 129 37.10 -1.43 -1.53
CA GLY A 129 38.45 -1.65 -2.06
C GLY A 129 39.15 -2.97 -1.66
N ILE A 130 38.51 -3.86 -0.87
CA ILE A 130 39.13 -5.11 -0.41
C ILE A 130 38.54 -6.29 -1.19
N SER A 131 39.20 -6.66 -2.29
CA SER A 131 39.12 -7.92 -3.05
C SER A 131 37.92 -8.83 -2.72
N GLU A 132 36.82 -8.69 -3.48
CA GLU A 132 35.73 -9.66 -3.47
C GLU A 132 35.87 -10.57 -4.70
N THR A 133 36.19 -11.85 -4.48
CA THR A 133 35.97 -12.90 -5.47
C THR A 133 34.48 -12.93 -5.84
N GLU A 134 34.16 -12.59 -7.08
CA GLU A 134 32.83 -12.76 -7.68
C GLU A 134 32.43 -14.24 -7.61
N MET A 135 31.43 -14.56 -6.80
CA MET A 135 30.85 -15.90 -6.73
C MET A 135 29.41 -15.79 -7.20
N GLY A 136 29.13 -16.27 -8.41
CA GLY A 136 27.77 -16.33 -8.93
C GLY A 136 26.94 -17.36 -8.16
N ILE A 137 25.69 -17.04 -7.85
CA ILE A 137 24.74 -17.97 -7.21
C ILE A 137 23.70 -18.39 -8.24
N GLU A 138 23.43 -19.69 -8.31
CA GLU A 138 22.29 -20.21 -9.05
C GLU A 138 21.08 -20.35 -8.12
N ILE A 139 19.98 -19.68 -8.47
CA ILE A 139 18.70 -19.79 -7.76
C ILE A 139 17.63 -20.38 -8.68
N TYR A 140 16.65 -21.07 -8.09
CA TYR A 140 15.45 -21.52 -8.78
C TYR A 140 14.26 -20.72 -8.27
N PHE A 141 13.58 -20.02 -9.18
CA PHE A 141 12.37 -19.25 -8.87
C PHE A 141 11.30 -19.51 -9.94
N SER A 142 10.05 -19.75 -9.53
CA SER A 142 8.93 -20.09 -10.44
C SER A 142 9.24 -21.23 -11.44
N GLY A 143 10.06 -22.20 -11.04
CA GLY A 143 10.48 -23.32 -11.91
C GLY A 143 11.56 -22.97 -12.94
N LYS A 144 12.05 -21.73 -12.96
CA LYS A 144 13.13 -21.27 -13.84
C LYS A 144 14.44 -21.10 -13.06
N LYS A 145 15.54 -21.46 -13.71
CA LYS A 145 16.91 -21.29 -13.17
C LYS A 145 17.43 -19.89 -13.51
N HIS A 146 17.98 -19.20 -12.52
CA HIS A 146 18.60 -17.89 -12.66
C HIS A 146 20.03 -17.93 -12.12
N HIS A 147 20.96 -17.30 -12.83
CA HIS A 147 22.36 -17.17 -12.40
C HIS A 147 22.62 -15.70 -12.07
N ILE A 148 22.89 -15.42 -10.80
CA ILE A 148 23.07 -14.07 -10.30
C ILE A 148 24.55 -13.88 -9.97
N THR A 149 25.23 -13.04 -10.75
CA THR A 149 26.59 -12.57 -10.47
C THR A 149 26.50 -11.37 -9.54
N SER A 150 26.35 -11.62 -8.24
CA SER A 150 26.33 -10.56 -7.23
C SER A 150 27.51 -10.70 -6.27
N SER A 151 28.11 -9.58 -5.90
CA SER A 151 29.11 -9.53 -4.85
C SER A 151 28.49 -9.96 -3.51
N ARG A 152 29.28 -10.48 -2.55
CA ARG A 152 28.77 -10.92 -1.24
C ARG A 152 28.02 -9.80 -0.52
N MET A 153 28.47 -8.56 -0.72
CA MET A 153 27.85 -7.36 -0.17
C MET A 153 26.48 -7.05 -0.82
N GLN A 154 26.34 -7.23 -2.14
CA GLN A 154 25.07 -7.00 -2.85
C GLN A 154 23.95 -7.98 -2.43
N ILE A 155 24.30 -9.24 -2.17
CA ILE A 155 23.33 -10.23 -1.70
C ILE A 155 22.88 -9.91 -0.27
N LEU A 156 23.81 -9.51 0.59
CA LEU A 156 23.49 -9.02 1.92
C LEU A 156 22.58 -7.79 1.85
N ASP A 157 22.89 -6.82 0.99
CA ASP A 157 22.10 -5.59 0.83
C ASP A 157 20.69 -5.89 0.30
N LEU A 158 20.56 -6.83 -0.64
CA LEU A 158 19.25 -7.32 -1.12
C LEU A 158 18.47 -8.01 -0.01
N LEU A 159 19.11 -8.92 0.74
CA LEU A 159 18.47 -9.64 1.86
C LEU A 159 18.04 -8.67 2.96
N PHE A 160 18.87 -7.68 3.29
CA PHE A 160 18.52 -6.61 4.22
C PHE A 160 17.35 -5.78 3.68
N SER A 161 17.33 -5.42 2.39
CA SER A 161 16.18 -4.73 1.76
C SER A 161 14.90 -5.52 1.88
N ALA A 162 14.94 -6.80 1.50
CA ALA A 162 13.79 -7.68 1.53
C ALA A 162 13.29 -7.88 2.97
N PHE A 163 14.21 -8.01 3.92
CA PHE A 163 13.89 -8.15 5.33
C PHE A 163 13.29 -6.86 5.91
N GLU A 164 13.88 -5.70 5.67
CA GLU A 164 13.36 -4.40 6.11
C GLU A 164 11.96 -4.14 5.54
N ASN A 165 11.77 -4.37 4.24
CA ASN A 165 10.47 -4.25 3.58
C ASN A 165 9.44 -5.22 4.19
N ALA A 166 9.84 -6.47 4.47
CA ALA A 166 8.97 -7.45 5.11
C ALA A 166 8.59 -7.02 6.54
N VAL A 167 9.53 -6.44 7.29
CA VAL A 167 9.27 -5.91 8.64
C VAL A 167 8.31 -4.72 8.59
N GLU A 168 8.49 -3.79 7.65
CA GLU A 168 7.59 -2.64 7.47
C GLU A 168 6.18 -3.10 7.08
N LYS A 169 6.06 -4.04 6.13
CA LYS A 169 4.77 -4.64 5.75
C LYS A 169 4.11 -5.42 6.89
N ASN A 170 4.89 -6.08 7.75
CA ASN A 170 4.36 -6.76 8.93
C ASN A 170 3.76 -5.75 9.92
N LYS A 171 4.42 -4.61 10.15
CA LYS A 171 3.89 -3.54 11.01
C LYS A 171 2.59 -2.95 10.45
N GLU A 172 2.55 -2.66 9.15
CA GLU A 172 1.31 -2.21 8.49
C GLU A 172 0.18 -3.24 8.66
N LEU A 173 0.47 -4.52 8.42
CA LEU A 173 -0.52 -5.59 8.56
C LEU A 173 -1.03 -5.73 10.00
N GLN A 174 -0.14 -5.61 11.00
CA GLN A 174 -0.53 -5.62 12.41
C GLN A 174 -1.49 -4.47 12.74
N GLN A 175 -1.22 -3.28 12.20
CA GLN A 175 -2.08 -2.11 12.40
C GLN A 175 -3.46 -2.31 11.75
N THR A 176 -3.50 -2.77 10.49
CA THR A 176 -4.78 -3.04 9.80
C THR A 176 -5.59 -4.15 10.49
N ASN A 177 -4.94 -5.21 10.99
CA ASN A 177 -5.63 -6.25 11.77
C ASN A 177 -6.24 -5.71 13.06
N LYS A 178 -5.55 -4.78 13.73
CA LYS A 178 -6.06 -4.13 14.94
C LYS A 178 -7.31 -3.30 14.64
N GLU A 179 -7.26 -2.47 13.59
CA GLU A 179 -8.39 -1.65 13.15
C GLU A 179 -9.60 -2.51 12.74
N LEU A 180 -9.35 -3.61 12.02
CA LEU A 180 -10.40 -4.57 11.65
C LEU A 180 -11.04 -5.21 12.89
N GLN A 181 -10.24 -5.56 13.89
CA GLN A 181 -10.75 -6.14 15.14
C GLN A 181 -11.65 -5.14 15.89
N GLU A 182 -11.25 -3.87 15.97
CA GLU A 182 -12.04 -2.80 16.59
C GLU A 182 -13.39 -2.58 15.86
N ALA A 183 -13.37 -2.59 14.51
CA ALA A 183 -14.57 -2.50 13.70
C ALA A 183 -15.51 -3.71 13.91
N LEU A 184 -14.96 -4.92 13.97
CA LEU A 184 -15.73 -6.15 14.23
C LEU A 184 -16.39 -6.14 15.62
N ASP A 185 -15.70 -5.62 16.63
CA ASP A 185 -16.24 -5.55 17.99
C ASP A 185 -17.41 -4.54 18.07
N THR A 186 -17.34 -3.44 17.32
CA THR A 186 -18.45 -2.47 17.18
C THR A 186 -19.68 -3.08 16.51
N VAL A 187 -19.49 -3.95 15.50
CA VAL A 187 -20.61 -4.65 14.85
C VAL A 187 -21.24 -5.69 15.78
N LYS A 188 -20.45 -6.33 16.66
CA LYS A 188 -20.95 -7.33 17.61
C LYS A 188 -21.78 -6.70 18.73
N THR A 189 -21.41 -5.53 19.26
CA THR A 189 -22.21 -4.83 20.28
C THR A 189 -23.60 -4.49 19.76
N LEU A 190 -23.74 -4.16 18.48
CA LEU A 190 -25.02 -3.93 17.81
C LEU A 190 -25.90 -5.19 17.64
N LYS A 191 -25.35 -6.41 17.81
CA LYS A 191 -26.05 -7.68 17.48
C LYS A 191 -26.24 -8.67 18.63
N GLY A 192 -25.89 -8.32 19.87
CA GLY A 192 -25.82 -9.30 20.96
C GLY A 192 -27.17 -9.83 21.44
N LEU A 193 -27.89 -9.06 22.26
CA LEU A 193 -29.19 -9.38 22.84
C LEU A 193 -29.81 -8.06 23.29
N VAL A 194 -30.92 -7.67 22.67
CA VAL A 194 -31.64 -6.46 23.09
C VAL A 194 -32.51 -6.79 24.32
N PRO A 195 -32.23 -6.23 25.51
CA PRO A 195 -33.00 -6.59 26.71
C PRO A 195 -34.41 -6.01 26.59
N ILE A 196 -35.43 -6.88 26.56
CA ILE A 196 -36.84 -6.50 26.46
C ILE A 196 -37.60 -6.85 27.73
N CYS A 197 -38.40 -5.92 28.26
CA CYS A 197 -39.24 -6.19 29.42
C CYS A 197 -40.33 -7.20 29.07
N ALA A 198 -40.39 -8.32 29.78
CA ALA A 198 -41.38 -9.36 29.50
C ALA A 198 -42.84 -8.88 29.63
N ASN A 199 -43.09 -7.88 30.50
CA ASN A 199 -44.42 -7.35 30.78
C ASN A 199 -44.83 -6.22 29.81
N CYS A 200 -44.08 -5.12 29.76
CA CYS A 200 -44.47 -3.92 29.00
C CYS A 200 -43.78 -3.78 27.64
N LYS A 201 -42.92 -4.73 27.27
CA LYS A 201 -42.19 -4.79 25.99
C LYS A 201 -41.23 -3.63 25.69
N LYS A 202 -40.98 -2.72 26.64
CA LYS A 202 -39.93 -1.70 26.53
C LYS A 202 -38.55 -2.35 26.34
N ILE A 203 -37.68 -1.65 25.61
CA ILE A 203 -36.27 -2.03 25.39
C ILE A 203 -35.38 -1.24 26.35
N ARG A 204 -34.37 -1.91 26.91
CA ARG A 204 -33.31 -1.25 27.66
C ARG A 204 -32.23 -0.77 26.68
N ASN A 205 -32.01 0.54 26.62
CA ASN A 205 -30.98 1.15 25.77
C ASN A 205 -29.57 1.03 26.38
N ASP A 206 -28.56 1.49 25.65
CA ASP A 206 -27.15 1.38 26.03
C ASP A 206 -26.81 2.18 27.31
N ASP A 207 -27.55 3.25 27.59
CA ASP A 207 -27.46 4.04 28.83
C ASP A 207 -28.19 3.37 30.02
N GLY A 208 -28.86 2.25 29.78
CA GLY A 208 -29.55 1.46 30.78
C GLY A 208 -30.98 1.92 31.10
N TYR A 209 -31.52 2.92 30.39
CA TYR A 209 -32.91 3.39 30.51
C TYR A 209 -33.89 2.52 29.71
N TRP A 210 -35.16 2.55 30.10
CA TRP A 210 -36.24 1.80 29.43
C TRP A 210 -37.06 2.69 28.52
N GLU A 211 -37.00 2.45 27.22
CA GLU A 211 -37.69 3.21 26.18
C GLU A 211 -38.65 2.33 25.35
N GLN A 212 -39.50 2.97 24.55
CA GLN A 212 -40.40 2.26 23.64
C GLN A 212 -39.60 1.59 22.51
N VAL A 213 -40.11 0.46 22.02
CA VAL A 213 -39.43 -0.34 20.99
C VAL A 213 -39.23 0.48 19.73
N GLU A 214 -40.25 1.24 19.35
CA GLU A 214 -40.28 2.10 18.19
C GLU A 214 -39.19 3.17 18.28
N SER A 215 -39.06 3.83 19.44
CA SER A 215 -38.01 4.83 19.69
C SER A 215 -36.61 4.23 19.60
N TYR A 216 -36.41 3.04 20.18
CA TYR A 216 -35.13 2.35 20.11
C TYR A 216 -34.76 2.00 18.67
N VAL A 217 -35.68 1.42 17.90
CA VAL A 217 -35.45 1.03 16.51
C VAL A 217 -35.19 2.25 15.62
N MET A 218 -35.95 3.35 15.78
CA MET A 218 -35.73 4.60 15.03
C MET A 218 -34.37 5.26 15.35
N ASN A 219 -33.87 5.13 16.57
CA ASN A 219 -32.59 5.73 16.97
C ASN A 219 -31.38 4.88 16.54
N HIS A 220 -31.57 3.59 16.26
CA HIS A 220 -30.49 2.65 15.95
C HIS A 220 -30.54 2.12 14.50
N THR A 221 -31.55 2.52 13.71
CA THR A 221 -31.74 2.12 12.31
C THR A 221 -32.40 3.24 11.51
N ASP A 222 -32.38 3.17 10.17
CA ASP A 222 -33.06 4.14 9.29
C ASP A 222 -34.60 3.91 9.16
N ALA A 223 -35.22 3.19 10.10
CA ALA A 223 -36.64 2.84 10.03
C ALA A 223 -37.56 3.98 10.50
N GLU A 224 -38.67 4.19 9.79
CA GLU A 224 -39.77 5.08 10.21
C GLU A 224 -41.06 4.28 10.43
N PHE A 225 -41.83 4.60 11.48
CA PHE A 225 -43.07 3.90 11.82
C PHE A 225 -44.32 4.73 11.48
N SER A 226 -45.23 4.12 10.71
CA SER A 226 -46.60 4.60 10.57
C SER A 226 -47.52 3.80 11.51
N HIS A 227 -48.50 4.49 12.11
CA HIS A 227 -49.41 3.85 13.06
C HIS A 227 -50.71 3.45 12.38
N GLY A 228 -51.13 2.21 12.60
CA GLY A 228 -52.38 1.66 12.11
C GLY A 228 -52.94 0.61 13.06
N ILE A 229 -54.21 0.26 12.91
CA ILE A 229 -54.88 -0.76 13.72
C ILE A 229 -55.00 -2.02 12.86
N CYS A 230 -54.40 -3.14 13.29
CA CYS A 230 -54.53 -4.41 12.57
C CYS A 230 -55.97 -4.96 12.67
N PRO A 231 -56.39 -5.87 11.78
CA PRO A 231 -57.75 -6.42 11.81
C PRO A 231 -58.16 -7.02 13.15
N ASP A 232 -57.28 -7.76 13.82
CA ASP A 232 -57.60 -8.37 15.13
C ASP A 232 -57.85 -7.32 16.21
N CYS A 233 -56.98 -6.30 16.27
CA CYS A 233 -57.16 -5.17 17.17
C CYS A 233 -58.42 -4.38 16.81
N MET A 234 -58.71 -4.19 15.53
CA MET A 234 -59.91 -3.48 15.08
C MET A 234 -61.17 -4.24 15.50
N LYS A 235 -61.19 -5.56 15.32
CA LYS A 235 -62.31 -6.42 15.74
C LYS A 235 -62.53 -6.37 17.26
N LYS A 236 -61.44 -6.29 18.02
CA LYS A 236 -61.48 -6.29 19.49
C LYS A 236 -61.87 -4.93 20.07
N LEU A 237 -61.33 -3.84 19.51
CA LEU A 237 -61.48 -2.48 20.05
C LEU A 237 -62.66 -1.74 19.43
N TYR A 238 -62.99 -2.04 18.16
CA TYR A 238 -64.03 -1.37 17.37
C TYR A 238 -64.87 -2.39 16.58
N PRO A 239 -65.49 -3.38 17.26
CA PRO A 239 -66.23 -4.47 16.61
C PRO A 239 -67.33 -3.97 15.66
N GLU A 240 -68.00 -2.87 16.01
CA GLU A 240 -69.09 -2.26 15.21
C GLU A 240 -68.63 -1.63 13.89
N TYR A 241 -67.34 -1.31 13.77
CA TYR A 241 -66.74 -0.78 12.54
C TYR A 241 -65.99 -1.85 11.74
N TYR A 242 -65.72 -3.02 12.34
CA TYR A 242 -64.93 -4.08 11.72
C TYR A 242 -65.55 -4.58 10.43
N ASP A 243 -66.85 -4.92 10.45
CA ASP A 243 -67.55 -5.46 9.27
C ASP A 243 -67.70 -4.41 8.15
N LYS A 244 -67.74 -3.11 8.47
CA LYS A 244 -67.78 -2.05 7.46
C LYS A 244 -66.45 -1.88 6.74
N ILE A 245 -65.33 -2.04 7.45
CA ILE A 245 -63.98 -1.82 6.91
C ILE A 245 -63.43 -3.09 6.24
N TYR A 246 -63.72 -4.26 6.80
CA TYR A 246 -63.16 -5.54 6.35
C TYR A 246 -64.21 -6.53 5.81
N GLY A 247 -65.51 -6.22 5.87
CA GLY A 247 -66.59 -7.12 5.44
C GLY A 247 -67.05 -6.96 3.99
N GLU A 248 -66.80 -5.84 3.31
CA GLU A 248 -67.27 -5.58 1.92
C GLU A 248 -66.51 -6.35 0.81
N GLY A 249 -65.84 -7.45 1.15
CA GLY A 249 -65.18 -8.35 0.20
C GLY A 249 -65.95 -9.64 -0.14
N LYS A 250 -67.05 -9.96 0.56
CA LYS A 250 -67.74 -11.25 0.39
C LYS A 250 -68.83 -11.27 -0.68
N ASP A 251 -69.32 -10.12 -1.16
CA ASP A 251 -70.44 -10.05 -2.13
C ASP A 251 -70.03 -9.85 -3.59
N LYS A 252 -68.74 -9.61 -3.90
CA LYS A 252 -68.26 -9.51 -5.30
C LYS A 252 -67.91 -10.85 -5.96
N ALA A 253 -67.99 -11.98 -5.24
CA ALA A 253 -67.69 -13.32 -5.76
C ALA A 253 -68.93 -14.20 -6.01
N LYS A 254 -70.16 -13.64 -6.00
CA LYS A 254 -71.42 -14.37 -6.24
C LYS A 254 -72.33 -13.77 -7.32
N LYS A 255 -71.75 -13.03 -8.26
CA LYS A 255 -72.43 -12.66 -9.53
C LYS A 255 -71.58 -13.12 -10.72
N GLU A 256 -71.55 -14.43 -10.91
CA GLU A 256 -71.53 -15.09 -12.22
C GLU A 256 -72.73 -16.04 -12.27
#